data_AF-A0A498QMC1-F1
#
_entry.id   AF-A0A498QMC1-F1
#
_cell.length_a   1.000
_cell.length_b   1.000
_cell.length_c   1.000
_cell.angle_alpha   90.00
_cell.angle_beta   90.00
_cell.angle_gamma   90.00
#
_symmetry.space_group_name_H-M   'P 1'
#
loop_
_entity.id
_entity.type
_entity.pdbx_description
1 polymer ?
#
loop_
_entity_poly.entity_id
_entity_poly.type
_entity_poly.pdbx_seq_one_letter_code
_entity_poly.pdbx_strand_id
1 'polypeptide(L)'
;MLALRETAEHHLAEAAGLLADFLDDRDRLEPVTPDELDQRMATGDVVLLEARPQQEYSAGHITGAVSTPVADIGARIAELPLDKNYVAYCRGPYCVHANAAVRVPHAHGRRTRPLTEGFPEWRLAATGKRPQSRDRMNKEDTMSRLLIVGYGAICYVVFLAAFLYAIGFVGNLVVPRTIDNGVTAPTLAALAVDIVLLALFAVPHSVMARPAFKRWWTRLIPATIERSTYVLVSSLLLLLLFWQWRSMPTTIWNVGWPPGRVALQTLFWLGWIIVLTSTFMINHFDLFGLRQVYLASRERSYSAVEFRTHLLYRLVRHPIMLGFIVAFWATPTMTVGHLLFAVATTAYILIAVPIEEHDLSRSLGDDYRKYRDRVPMLIPGIRLPKQRSSADTGPR
;
A
#
# COMPACT_ATOMS: atom_id res chain seq x y z
N MET A 1 23.40 -15.80 1.88
CA MET A 1 22.49 -16.13 0.77
C MET A 1 21.03 -16.19 1.19
N LEU A 2 20.64 -16.88 2.28
CA LEU A 2 19.23 -16.96 2.70
C LEU A 2 18.61 -15.60 3.05
N ALA A 3 19.27 -14.78 3.87
CA ALA A 3 18.80 -13.41 4.14
C ALA A 3 18.70 -12.56 2.87
N LEU A 4 19.61 -12.76 1.91
CA LEU A 4 19.61 -12.04 0.62
C LEU A 4 18.46 -12.52 -0.28
N ARG A 5 18.09 -13.81 -0.18
CA ARG A 5 16.96 -14.41 -0.87
C ARG A 5 15.63 -13.98 -0.26
N GLU A 6 15.50 -13.98 1.05
CA GLU A 6 14.32 -13.48 1.78
C GLU A 6 14.11 -11.99 1.46
N THR A 7 15.19 -11.21 1.41
CA THR A 7 15.17 -9.81 0.96
C THR A 7 14.80 -9.69 -0.52
N ALA A 8 15.30 -10.58 -1.39
CA ALA A 8 14.95 -10.61 -2.81
C ALA A 8 13.49 -11.01 -3.05
N GLU A 9 12.96 -11.98 -2.32
CA GLU A 9 11.55 -12.39 -2.30
C GLU A 9 10.65 -11.22 -1.88
N HIS A 10 11.10 -10.40 -0.93
CA HIS A 10 10.38 -9.20 -0.51
C HIS A 10 10.42 -8.04 -1.52
N HIS A 11 11.46 -7.96 -2.36
CA HIS A 11 11.65 -6.87 -3.32
C HIS A 11 11.28 -7.20 -4.79
N LEU A 12 11.17 -8.49 -5.17
CA LEU A 12 10.93 -8.93 -6.56
C LEU A 12 9.48 -9.38 -6.82
N ALA A 13 8.50 -8.72 -6.22
CA ALA A 13 7.07 -9.00 -6.44
C ALA A 13 6.62 -8.88 -7.91
N GLU A 14 7.36 -8.14 -8.75
CA GLU A 14 7.12 -8.05 -10.21
C GLU A 14 7.69 -9.24 -11.00
N ALA A 15 8.78 -9.85 -10.52
CA ALA A 15 9.34 -11.05 -11.15
C ALA A 15 8.66 -12.34 -10.65
N ALA A 16 8.04 -12.31 -9.48
CA ALA A 16 7.30 -13.44 -8.92
C ALA A 16 6.13 -13.89 -9.83
N GLY A 17 5.47 -12.97 -10.55
CA GLY A 17 4.43 -13.31 -11.53
C GLY A 17 4.98 -14.04 -12.77
N LEU A 18 6.09 -13.56 -13.33
CA LEU A 18 6.79 -14.21 -14.45
C LEU A 18 7.43 -15.55 -14.04
N LEU A 19 7.89 -15.65 -12.79
CA LEU A 19 8.44 -16.87 -12.23
C LEU A 19 7.32 -17.87 -11.89
N ALA A 20 6.16 -17.41 -11.42
CA ALA A 20 4.98 -18.25 -11.18
C ALA A 20 4.48 -18.87 -12.49
N ASP A 21 4.35 -18.10 -13.58
CA ASP A 21 4.01 -18.63 -14.90
C ASP A 21 5.01 -19.68 -15.41
N PHE A 22 6.29 -19.58 -15.00
CA PHE A 22 7.34 -20.57 -15.33
C PHE A 22 7.37 -21.77 -14.36
N LEU A 23 6.78 -21.65 -13.17
CA LEU A 23 6.78 -22.64 -12.09
C LEU A 23 5.41 -23.31 -11.86
N ASP A 24 4.35 -22.86 -12.51
CA ASP A 24 2.92 -23.25 -12.34
C ASP A 24 2.67 -24.76 -12.43
N ASP A 25 3.50 -25.50 -13.18
CA ASP A 25 3.37 -26.96 -13.34
C ASP A 25 3.84 -27.75 -12.09
N ARG A 26 4.56 -27.12 -11.15
CA ARG A 26 5.09 -27.77 -9.95
C ARG A 26 4.09 -27.88 -8.81
N ASP A 27 3.12 -26.96 -8.74
CA ASP A 27 2.07 -26.95 -7.71
C ASP A 27 1.04 -28.08 -7.89
N ARG A 28 1.07 -28.77 -9.03
CA ARG A 28 0.23 -29.95 -9.29
C ARG A 28 0.72 -31.22 -8.59
N LEU A 29 1.96 -31.26 -8.12
CA LEU A 29 2.55 -32.42 -7.45
C LEU A 29 2.70 -32.14 -5.96
N GLU A 30 2.15 -33.01 -5.12
CA GLU A 30 2.24 -32.89 -3.66
C GLU A 30 3.71 -32.97 -3.22
N PRO A 31 4.29 -31.89 -2.66
CA PRO A 31 5.70 -31.88 -2.27
C PRO A 31 5.91 -32.72 -0.99
N VAL A 32 7.12 -33.25 -0.81
CA VAL A 32 7.51 -34.05 0.37
C VAL A 32 8.21 -33.16 1.39
N THR A 33 7.89 -33.32 2.66
CA THR A 33 8.53 -32.56 3.76
C THR A 33 9.84 -33.20 4.21
N PRO A 34 10.77 -32.47 4.88
CA PRO A 34 11.99 -33.08 5.41
C PRO A 34 11.72 -34.23 6.38
N ASP A 35 10.76 -34.06 7.29
CA ASP A 35 10.37 -35.09 8.26
C ASP A 35 9.83 -36.35 7.57
N GLU A 36 9.02 -36.17 6.52
CA GLU A 36 8.49 -37.28 5.72
C GLU A 36 9.60 -37.96 4.89
N LEU A 37 10.54 -37.18 4.35
CA LEU A 37 11.68 -37.71 3.61
C LEU A 37 12.55 -38.60 4.52
N ASP A 38 12.88 -38.14 5.73
CA ASP A 38 13.67 -38.89 6.70
C ASP A 38 13.00 -40.24 7.04
N GLN A 39 11.69 -40.24 7.27
CA GLN A 39 10.92 -41.46 7.53
C GLN A 39 10.96 -42.44 6.34
N ARG A 40 10.73 -41.94 5.12
CA ARG A 40 10.71 -42.78 3.90
C ARG A 40 12.11 -43.28 3.51
N MET A 41 13.16 -42.52 3.81
CA MET A 41 14.54 -42.94 3.60
C MET A 41 14.94 -44.03 4.60
N ALA A 42 14.46 -43.94 5.86
CA ALA A 42 14.70 -44.96 6.87
C ALA A 42 14.05 -46.31 6.54
N THR A 43 12.88 -46.31 5.88
CA THR A 43 12.20 -47.53 5.43
C THR A 43 12.70 -48.06 4.08
N GLY A 44 13.53 -47.30 3.36
CA GLY A 44 14.02 -47.66 2.02
C GLY A 44 12.95 -47.57 0.92
N ASP A 45 11.86 -46.84 1.19
CA ASP A 45 10.71 -46.69 0.29
C ASP A 45 10.92 -45.63 -0.80
N VAL A 46 11.95 -44.80 -0.63
CA VAL A 46 12.25 -43.68 -1.53
C VAL A 46 13.72 -43.63 -1.92
N VAL A 47 13.98 -43.22 -3.17
CA VAL A 47 15.30 -42.84 -3.67
C VAL A 47 15.36 -41.31 -3.79
N LEU A 48 16.31 -40.70 -3.11
CA LEU A 48 16.50 -39.24 -3.13
C LEU A 48 17.41 -38.85 -4.29
N LEU A 49 16.95 -37.94 -5.16
CA LEU A 49 17.64 -37.45 -6.36
C LEU A 49 18.17 -36.04 -6.12
N GLU A 50 19.47 -35.83 -6.30
CA GLU A 50 20.10 -34.51 -6.31
C GLU A 50 20.23 -34.00 -7.75
N ALA A 51 19.61 -32.85 -8.04
CA ALA A 51 19.58 -32.27 -9.37
C ALA A 51 20.68 -31.24 -9.66
N ARG A 52 21.43 -30.82 -8.63
CA ARG A 52 22.54 -29.85 -8.76
C ARG A 52 23.71 -30.43 -9.56
N PRO A 53 24.58 -29.56 -10.14
CA PRO A 53 25.80 -30.00 -10.82
C PRO A 53 26.67 -30.89 -9.92
N GLN A 54 27.40 -31.83 -10.54
CA GLN A 54 28.23 -32.79 -9.82
C GLN A 54 29.21 -32.14 -8.83
N GLN A 55 29.77 -30.98 -9.18
CA GLN A 55 30.67 -30.23 -8.31
C GLN A 55 29.99 -29.79 -6.99
N GLU A 56 28.72 -29.40 -7.05
CA GLU A 56 27.95 -29.00 -5.86
C GLU A 56 27.55 -30.19 -5.00
N TYR A 57 27.21 -31.32 -5.62
CA TYR A 57 26.98 -32.58 -4.90
C TYR A 57 28.22 -33.02 -4.13
N SER A 58 29.39 -33.01 -4.79
CA SER A 58 30.67 -33.36 -4.17
C SER A 58 31.08 -32.41 -3.05
N ALA A 59 30.73 -31.12 -3.14
CA ALA A 59 30.94 -30.14 -2.07
C ALA A 59 29.99 -30.31 -0.87
N GLY A 60 28.88 -31.03 -1.04
CA GLY A 60 27.95 -31.38 0.03
C GLY A 60 26.55 -31.68 -0.51
N HIS A 61 25.91 -32.70 0.04
CA HIS A 61 24.59 -33.18 -0.36
C HIS A 61 23.86 -33.81 0.84
N ILE A 62 22.55 -34.06 0.69
CA ILE A 62 21.77 -34.81 1.67
C ILE A 62 22.25 -36.27 1.66
N THR A 63 22.61 -36.80 2.82
CA THR A 63 23.11 -38.18 2.97
C THR A 63 22.13 -39.18 2.35
N GLY A 64 22.63 -40.09 1.49
CA GLY A 64 21.80 -41.06 0.78
C GLY A 64 21.21 -40.56 -0.54
N ALA A 65 21.47 -39.31 -0.94
CA ALA A 65 21.09 -38.80 -2.25
C ALA A 65 21.95 -39.40 -3.37
N VAL A 66 21.29 -39.76 -4.48
CA VAL A 66 21.91 -40.14 -5.75
C VAL A 66 22.09 -38.88 -6.60
N SER A 67 23.32 -38.64 -7.07
CA SER A 67 23.60 -37.54 -8.00
C SER A 67 22.96 -37.81 -9.36
N THR A 68 22.05 -36.93 -9.75
CA THR A 68 21.39 -36.91 -11.06
C THR A 68 21.30 -35.46 -11.57
N PRO A 69 22.42 -34.84 -11.96
CA PRO A 69 22.43 -33.48 -12.48
C PRO A 69 21.42 -33.33 -13.62
N VAL A 70 20.71 -32.19 -13.70
CA VAL A 70 19.65 -32.01 -14.70
C VAL A 70 20.11 -32.20 -16.15
N ALA A 71 21.37 -31.92 -16.46
CA ALA A 71 21.93 -32.18 -17.80
C ALA A 71 21.93 -33.67 -18.16
N ASP A 72 22.08 -34.55 -17.17
CA ASP A 72 22.32 -35.99 -17.33
C ASP A 72 21.16 -36.85 -16.79
N ILE A 73 20.12 -36.21 -16.24
CA ILE A 73 19.06 -36.90 -15.49
C ILE A 73 18.33 -37.97 -16.32
N GLY A 74 18.15 -37.76 -17.62
CA GLY A 74 17.52 -38.73 -18.51
C GLY A 74 18.31 -40.03 -18.67
N ALA A 75 19.64 -39.95 -18.76
CA ALA A 75 20.51 -41.12 -18.81
C ALA A 75 20.56 -41.81 -17.44
N ARG A 76 20.75 -41.03 -16.37
CA ARG A 76 20.89 -41.55 -15.01
C ARG A 76 19.62 -42.21 -14.49
N ILE A 77 18.45 -41.67 -14.81
CA ILE A 77 17.17 -42.21 -14.32
C ILE A 77 16.83 -43.57 -14.93
N ALA A 78 17.33 -43.86 -16.13
CA ALA A 78 17.18 -45.15 -16.79
C ALA A 78 17.90 -46.27 -16.05
N GLU A 79 18.99 -45.95 -15.34
CA GLU A 79 19.79 -46.89 -14.54
C GLU A 79 19.16 -47.19 -13.16
N LEU A 80 18.15 -46.42 -12.74
CA LEU A 80 17.54 -46.54 -11.41
C LEU A 80 16.31 -47.48 -11.39
N PRO A 81 16.00 -48.12 -10.25
CA PRO A 81 14.93 -49.13 -10.13
C PRO A 81 13.53 -48.62 -10.54
N LEU A 82 12.79 -49.43 -11.30
CA LEU A 82 11.44 -49.07 -11.78
C LEU A 82 10.37 -49.05 -10.67
N ASP A 83 10.58 -49.82 -9.60
CA ASP A 83 9.60 -50.12 -8.55
C ASP A 83 9.68 -49.17 -7.33
N LYS A 84 10.58 -48.18 -7.37
CA LYS A 84 10.79 -47.23 -6.27
C LYS A 84 10.07 -45.90 -6.48
N ASN A 85 9.76 -45.23 -5.37
CA ASN A 85 9.35 -43.83 -5.39
C ASN A 85 10.59 -42.93 -5.32
N TYR A 86 10.48 -41.75 -5.89
CA TYR A 86 11.59 -40.81 -6.00
C TYR A 86 11.21 -39.48 -5.38
N VAL A 87 12.17 -38.86 -4.70
CA VAL A 87 12.07 -37.46 -4.25
C VAL A 87 13.24 -36.69 -4.84
N ALA A 88 12.99 -35.54 -5.44
CA ALA A 88 14.04 -34.74 -6.06
C ALA A 88 14.22 -33.39 -5.35
N TYR A 89 15.47 -32.95 -5.19
CA TYR A 89 15.81 -31.64 -4.63
C TYR A 89 16.90 -30.92 -5.44
N CYS A 90 16.99 -29.61 -5.26
CA CYS A 90 17.98 -28.72 -5.89
C CYS A 90 18.47 -27.70 -4.83
N ARG A 91 18.79 -26.48 -5.25
CA ARG A 91 19.21 -25.34 -4.40
C ARG A 91 18.05 -24.68 -3.63
N GLY A 92 16.80 -25.10 -3.86
CA GLY A 92 15.61 -24.52 -3.23
C GLY A 92 14.40 -24.47 -4.16
N PRO A 93 13.25 -23.99 -3.66
CA PRO A 93 12.00 -23.97 -4.40
C PRO A 93 11.99 -23.03 -5.63
N TYR A 94 12.95 -22.11 -5.77
CA TYR A 94 13.05 -21.23 -6.95
C TYR A 94 14.18 -21.62 -7.91
N CYS A 95 14.81 -22.79 -7.72
CA CYS A 95 15.79 -23.29 -8.67
C CYS A 95 15.10 -23.55 -10.03
N VAL A 96 15.56 -22.90 -11.10
CA VAL A 96 15.04 -23.09 -12.47
C VAL A 96 15.10 -24.54 -12.96
N HIS A 97 16.00 -25.34 -12.38
CA HIS A 97 16.17 -26.75 -12.68
C HIS A 97 15.33 -27.70 -11.79
N ALA A 98 14.69 -27.20 -10.73
CA ALA A 98 13.89 -28.02 -9.81
C ALA A 98 12.67 -28.66 -10.53
N ASN A 99 12.09 -27.98 -11.52
CA ASN A 99 11.04 -28.55 -12.36
C ASN A 99 11.53 -29.75 -13.18
N ALA A 100 12.68 -29.60 -13.85
CA ALA A 100 13.25 -30.64 -14.69
C ALA A 100 13.63 -31.89 -13.87
N ALA A 101 14.07 -31.69 -12.63
CA ALA A 101 14.40 -32.74 -11.68
C ALA A 101 13.24 -33.70 -11.36
N VAL A 102 11.99 -33.25 -11.52
CA VAL A 102 10.79 -34.07 -11.30
C VAL A 102 10.19 -34.51 -12.63
N ARG A 103 10.09 -33.61 -13.61
CA ARG A 103 9.44 -33.87 -14.90
C ARG A 103 10.16 -34.93 -15.73
N VAL A 104 11.49 -34.87 -15.82
CA VAL A 104 12.23 -35.82 -16.67
C VAL A 104 12.11 -37.24 -16.13
N PRO A 105 12.30 -37.51 -14.83
CA PRO A 105 12.00 -38.83 -14.27
C PRO A 105 10.56 -39.27 -14.47
N HIS A 106 9.60 -38.35 -14.32
CA HIS A 106 8.19 -38.68 -14.49
C HIS A 106 7.86 -39.10 -15.92
N ALA A 107 8.43 -38.41 -16.92
CA ALA A 107 8.33 -38.80 -18.32
C ALA A 107 8.97 -40.17 -18.63
N HIS A 108 9.94 -40.61 -17.82
CA HIS A 108 10.54 -41.95 -17.88
C HIS A 108 9.79 -42.98 -17.01
N GLY A 109 8.56 -42.69 -16.61
CA GLY A 109 7.69 -43.59 -15.86
C GLY A 109 8.04 -43.72 -14.37
N ARG A 110 8.83 -42.78 -13.80
CA ARG A 110 9.20 -42.79 -12.38
C ARG A 110 8.23 -41.95 -11.56
N ARG A 111 7.81 -42.44 -10.40
CA ARG A 111 6.95 -41.65 -9.48
C ARG A 111 7.83 -40.70 -8.68
N THR A 112 7.91 -39.45 -9.12
CA THR A 112 8.84 -38.46 -8.54
C THR A 112 8.09 -37.30 -7.94
N ARG A 113 8.43 -36.92 -6.71
CA ARG A 113 7.86 -35.77 -5.99
C ARG A 113 8.96 -34.75 -5.64
N PRO A 114 8.67 -33.44 -5.64
CA PRO A 114 9.66 -32.46 -5.22
C PRO A 114 9.83 -32.45 -3.69
N LEU A 115 11.05 -32.25 -3.19
CA LEU A 115 11.29 -31.86 -1.81
C LEU A 115 10.84 -30.39 -1.61
N THR A 116 10.17 -30.12 -0.50
CA THR A 116 9.69 -28.77 -0.13
C THR A 116 10.82 -27.75 0.00
N GLU A 117 11.98 -28.18 0.50
CA GLU A 117 13.15 -27.34 0.76
C GLU A 117 14.35 -27.75 -0.13
N GLY A 118 15.36 -26.88 -0.23
CA GLY A 118 16.60 -27.15 -0.95
C GLY A 118 17.73 -27.64 -0.04
N PHE A 119 18.87 -27.96 -0.66
CA PHE A 119 20.08 -28.32 0.09
C PHE A 119 20.55 -27.25 1.10
N PRO A 120 20.53 -25.93 0.80
CA PRO A 120 20.98 -24.92 1.74
C PRO A 120 20.19 -24.91 3.05
N GLU A 121 18.86 -25.05 2.98
CA GLU A 121 17.95 -25.13 4.12
C GLU A 121 18.18 -26.42 4.91
N TRP A 122 18.31 -27.56 4.23
CA TRP A 122 18.63 -28.85 4.84
C TRP A 122 19.94 -28.81 5.65
N ARG A 123 20.98 -28.22 5.06
CA ARG A 123 22.30 -28.11 5.70
C ARG A 123 22.25 -27.25 6.96
N LEU A 124 21.39 -26.23 7.01
CA LEU A 124 21.20 -25.43 8.22
C LEU A 124 20.38 -26.19 9.27
N ALA A 125 19.36 -26.95 8.87
CA ALA A 125 18.60 -27.79 9.77
C ALA A 125 19.50 -28.83 10.48
N ALA A 126 20.46 -29.41 9.75
CA ALA A 126 21.46 -30.33 10.31
C ALA A 126 22.38 -29.70 11.38
N THR A 127 22.45 -28.36 11.45
CA THR A 127 23.19 -27.62 12.50
C THR A 127 22.34 -27.31 13.74
N GLY A 128 21.13 -27.88 13.87
CA GLY A 128 20.21 -27.63 14.99
C GLY A 128 19.46 -26.30 14.90
N LYS A 129 19.61 -25.56 13.78
CA LYS A 129 18.89 -24.32 13.48
C LYS A 129 17.71 -24.60 12.55
N ARG A 130 16.76 -25.43 12.99
CA ARG A 130 15.45 -25.51 12.33
C ARG A 130 14.73 -24.16 12.50
N PRO A 131 14.13 -23.57 11.45
CA PRO A 131 12.98 -22.70 11.66
C PRO A 131 11.94 -23.52 12.43
N GLN A 132 11.38 -22.96 13.49
CA GLN A 132 10.45 -23.66 14.39
C GLN A 132 9.26 -24.23 13.60
N SER A 133 8.70 -25.34 14.09
CA SER A 133 7.63 -26.12 13.46
C SER A 133 6.62 -25.30 12.66
N ARG A 134 6.20 -25.81 11.49
CA ARG A 134 5.16 -25.22 10.61
C ARG A 134 3.94 -24.69 11.37
N ASP A 135 3.58 -25.32 12.49
CA ASP A 135 2.48 -24.89 13.36
C ASP A 135 2.75 -23.60 14.17
N ARG A 136 3.99 -23.37 14.62
CA ARG A 136 4.38 -22.08 15.22
C ARG A 136 4.50 -21.00 14.15
N MET A 137 5.09 -21.33 13.00
CA MET A 137 5.20 -20.40 11.87
C MET A 137 3.82 -19.97 11.35
N ASN A 138 2.87 -20.89 11.20
CA ASN A 138 1.48 -20.57 10.83
C ASN A 138 0.76 -19.71 11.86
N LYS A 139 1.00 -19.92 13.17
CA LYS A 139 0.41 -19.11 14.23
C LYS A 139 1.02 -17.70 14.31
N GLU A 140 2.34 -17.58 14.20
CA GLU A 140 3.05 -16.30 14.18
C GLU A 140 2.66 -15.47 12.94
N ASP A 141 2.54 -16.13 11.80
CA ASP A 141 2.09 -15.52 10.55
C ASP A 141 0.61 -15.09 10.64
N THR A 142 -0.28 -15.94 11.14
CA THR A 142 -1.69 -15.57 11.38
C THR A 142 -1.82 -14.40 12.36
N MET A 143 -1.04 -14.40 13.44
CA MET A 143 -1.03 -13.30 14.42
C MET A 143 -0.51 -12.01 13.79
N SER A 144 0.58 -12.07 13.03
CA SER A 144 1.13 -10.92 12.28
C SER A 144 0.11 -10.33 11.31
N ARG A 145 -0.59 -11.19 10.55
CA ARG A 145 -1.67 -10.78 9.64
C ARG A 145 -2.82 -10.09 10.38
N LEU A 146 -3.23 -10.63 11.53
CA LEU A 146 -4.29 -10.03 12.36
C LEU A 146 -3.86 -8.67 12.91
N LEU A 147 -2.61 -8.52 13.34
CA LEU A 147 -2.07 -7.26 13.81
C LEU A 147 -2.03 -6.20 12.71
N ILE A 148 -1.62 -6.56 11.49
CA ILE A 148 -1.62 -5.66 10.33
C ILE A 148 -3.04 -5.17 10.02
N VAL A 149 -4.02 -6.08 9.98
CA VAL A 149 -5.44 -5.75 9.77
C VAL A 149 -6.01 -4.90 10.90
N GLY A 150 -5.75 -5.29 12.14
CA GLY A 150 -6.17 -4.54 13.32
C GLY A 150 -5.61 -3.12 13.34
N TYR A 151 -4.32 -2.96 13.02
CA TYR A 151 -3.68 -1.65 12.90
C TYR A 151 -4.36 -0.78 11.83
N GLY A 152 -4.57 -1.32 10.62
CA GLY A 152 -5.28 -0.60 9.56
C GLY A 152 -6.69 -0.18 9.96
N ALA A 153 -7.44 -1.06 10.64
CA ALA A 153 -8.78 -0.76 11.14
C ALA A 153 -8.78 0.35 12.20
N ILE A 154 -7.84 0.33 13.15
CA ILE A 154 -7.67 1.39 14.16
C ILE A 154 -7.36 2.72 13.48
N CYS A 155 -6.42 2.75 12.53
CA CYS A 155 -6.06 3.96 11.79
C CYS A 155 -7.27 4.56 11.07
N TYR A 156 -8.10 3.70 10.45
CA TYR A 156 -9.33 4.13 9.79
C TYR A 156 -10.38 4.67 10.77
N VAL A 157 -10.56 4.03 11.93
CA VAL A 157 -11.49 4.52 12.97
C VAL A 157 -11.04 5.88 13.51
N VAL A 158 -9.74 6.07 13.75
CA VAL A 158 -9.19 7.37 14.18
C VAL A 158 -9.42 8.44 13.10
N PHE A 159 -9.20 8.09 11.83
CA PHE A 159 -9.52 8.97 10.72
C PHE A 159 -11.00 9.34 10.69
N LEU A 160 -11.90 8.36 10.80
CA LEU A 160 -13.34 8.61 10.77
C LEU A 160 -13.77 9.52 11.92
N ALA A 161 -13.23 9.30 13.12
CA ALA A 161 -13.45 10.17 14.27
C ALA A 161 -12.95 11.59 14.01
N ALA A 162 -11.73 11.76 13.48
CA ALA A 162 -11.17 13.07 13.14
C ALA A 162 -11.97 13.78 12.02
N PHE A 163 -12.42 13.04 11.01
CA PHE A 163 -13.24 13.56 9.91
C PHE A 163 -14.61 14.03 10.40
N LEU A 164 -15.30 13.23 11.21
CA LEU A 164 -16.59 13.63 11.81
C LEU A 164 -16.40 14.81 12.77
N TYR A 165 -15.30 14.85 13.52
CA TYR A 165 -14.95 16.00 14.35
C TYR A 165 -14.73 17.25 13.48
N ALA A 166 -14.10 17.13 12.31
CA ALA A 166 -13.89 18.27 11.40
C ALA A 166 -15.21 18.91 10.95
N ILE A 167 -16.25 18.11 10.67
CA ILE A 167 -17.60 18.59 10.35
C ILE A 167 -18.15 19.41 11.52
N GLY A 168 -18.06 18.87 12.74
CA GLY A 168 -18.51 19.57 13.95
C GLY A 168 -17.70 20.83 14.25
N PHE A 169 -16.39 20.77 14.06
CA PHE A 169 -15.45 21.86 14.32
C PHE A 169 -15.75 23.06 13.43
N VAL A 170 -15.82 22.86 12.11
CA VAL A 170 -16.10 23.94 11.14
C VAL A 170 -17.56 24.38 11.18
N GLY A 171 -18.49 23.45 11.41
CA GLY A 171 -19.92 23.74 11.46
C GLY A 171 -20.41 24.34 12.79
N ASN A 172 -19.54 24.44 13.80
CA ASN A 172 -19.91 24.77 15.18
C ASN A 172 -21.00 23.85 15.76
N LEU A 173 -20.90 22.53 15.54
CA LEU A 173 -21.91 21.54 15.91
C LEU A 173 -21.36 20.55 16.95
N VAL A 174 -22.02 20.44 18.11
CA VAL A 174 -22.01 19.29 19.07
C VAL A 174 -20.64 18.85 19.64
N VAL A 175 -19.51 19.34 19.10
CA VAL A 175 -18.17 18.98 19.56
C VAL A 175 -17.66 19.96 20.63
N PRO A 176 -16.79 19.50 21.57
CA PRO A 176 -16.32 20.34 22.66
C PRO A 176 -15.52 21.58 22.24
N ARG A 177 -14.74 21.47 21.17
CA ARG A 177 -13.96 22.57 20.59
C ARG A 177 -14.41 22.77 19.15
N THR A 178 -14.88 23.97 18.85
CA THR A 178 -15.25 24.36 17.49
C THR A 178 -14.33 25.47 17.01
N ILE A 179 -14.45 25.82 15.74
CA ILE A 179 -13.64 26.89 15.12
C ILE A 179 -13.84 28.25 15.80
N ASP A 180 -15.03 28.49 16.35
CA ASP A 180 -15.37 29.71 17.10
C ASP A 180 -15.27 29.53 18.63
N ASN A 181 -15.22 28.29 19.12
CA ASN A 181 -15.13 27.93 20.54
C ASN A 181 -13.88 27.08 20.87
N GLY A 182 -12.72 27.62 20.55
CA GLY A 182 -11.39 27.13 20.91
C GLY A 182 -10.90 27.64 22.26
N VAL A 183 -9.58 27.60 22.47
CA VAL A 183 -8.96 28.13 23.68
C VAL A 183 -8.78 29.63 23.56
N THR A 184 -9.06 30.37 24.63
CA THR A 184 -8.87 31.83 24.66
C THR A 184 -7.39 32.19 24.70
N ALA A 185 -7.00 33.19 23.91
CA ALA A 185 -5.67 33.75 23.89
C ALA A 185 -5.72 35.20 23.38
N PRO A 186 -4.70 36.04 23.67
CA PRO A 186 -4.55 37.34 23.02
C PRO A 186 -4.50 37.19 21.49
N THR A 187 -5.09 38.14 20.75
CA THR A 187 -5.28 38.04 19.28
C THR A 187 -4.01 37.70 18.50
N LEU A 188 -2.88 38.32 18.82
CA LEU A 188 -1.61 38.06 18.13
C LEU A 188 -1.08 36.65 18.42
N ALA A 189 -1.22 36.19 19.67
CA ALA A 189 -0.83 34.85 20.07
C ALA A 189 -1.75 33.80 19.43
N ALA A 190 -3.06 34.06 19.35
CA ALA A 190 -4.02 33.20 18.66
C ALA A 190 -3.63 33.02 17.18
N LEU A 191 -3.44 34.14 16.47
CA LEU A 191 -3.02 34.14 15.07
C LEU A 191 -1.73 33.33 14.85
N ALA A 192 -0.70 33.57 15.67
CA ALA A 192 0.58 32.88 15.54
C ALA A 192 0.44 31.36 15.78
N VAL A 193 -0.27 30.97 16.84
CA VAL A 193 -0.50 29.56 17.18
C VAL A 193 -1.31 28.86 16.10
N ASP A 194 -2.39 29.46 15.61
CA ASP A 194 -3.25 28.85 14.60
C ASP A 194 -2.54 28.68 13.26
N ILE A 195 -1.72 29.65 12.84
CA ILE A 195 -0.86 29.51 11.65
C ILE A 195 0.12 28.35 11.83
N VAL A 196 0.74 28.21 13.00
CA VAL A 196 1.65 27.11 13.29
C VAL A 196 0.92 25.77 13.29
N LEU A 197 -0.27 25.67 13.88
CA LEU A 197 -1.08 24.45 13.88
C LEU A 197 -1.50 24.05 12.46
N LEU A 198 -1.93 25.02 11.65
CA LEU A 198 -2.25 24.81 10.23
C LEU A 198 -1.03 24.32 9.45
N ALA A 199 0.14 24.94 9.63
CA ALA A 199 1.38 24.50 9.00
C ALA A 199 1.82 23.11 9.48
N LEU A 200 1.68 22.83 10.77
CA LEU A 200 2.02 21.56 11.40
C LEU A 200 1.14 20.41 10.89
N PHE A 201 -0.08 20.68 10.44
CA PHE A 201 -0.88 19.71 9.69
C PHE A 201 -0.49 19.67 8.20
N ALA A 202 -0.50 20.83 7.53
CA ALA A 202 -0.37 20.93 6.09
C ALA A 202 0.99 20.43 5.56
N VAL A 203 2.09 20.78 6.24
CA VAL A 203 3.45 20.42 5.81
C VAL A 203 3.68 18.91 5.91
N PRO A 204 3.49 18.23 7.05
CA PRO A 204 3.64 16.77 7.12
C PRO A 204 2.68 16.03 6.19
N HIS A 205 1.41 16.43 6.13
CA HIS A 205 0.43 15.82 5.22
C HIS A 205 0.92 15.88 3.76
N SER A 206 1.36 17.05 3.29
CA SER A 206 1.89 17.20 1.94
C SER A 206 3.20 16.47 1.70
N VAL A 207 4.13 16.51 2.66
CA VAL A 207 5.45 15.86 2.52
C VAL A 207 5.29 14.35 2.45
N MET A 208 4.50 13.76 3.35
CA MET A 208 4.30 12.31 3.39
C MET A 208 3.55 11.77 2.17
N ALA A 209 2.78 12.61 1.48
CA ALA A 209 2.13 12.23 0.23
C ALA A 209 3.12 12.07 -0.94
N ARG A 210 4.32 12.65 -0.86
CA ARG A 210 5.26 12.73 -2.00
C ARG A 210 6.01 11.42 -2.27
N PRO A 211 6.20 11.04 -3.56
CA PRO A 211 6.91 9.79 -3.91
C PRO A 211 8.34 9.70 -3.35
N ALA A 212 9.05 10.83 -3.25
CA ALA A 212 10.40 10.86 -2.71
C ALA A 212 10.43 10.52 -1.21
N PHE A 213 9.52 11.13 -0.44
CA PHE A 213 9.39 10.83 0.98
C PHE A 213 8.95 9.39 1.20
N LYS A 214 7.95 8.91 0.43
CA LYS A 214 7.47 7.52 0.52
C LYS A 214 8.60 6.50 0.35
N ARG A 215 9.46 6.65 -0.66
CA ARG A 215 10.62 5.75 -0.87
C ARG A 215 11.62 5.73 0.29
N TRP A 216 11.76 6.85 1.00
CA TRP A 216 12.60 6.92 2.19
C TRP A 216 11.87 6.33 3.40
N TRP A 217 10.62 6.71 3.60
CA TRP A 217 9.77 6.29 4.72
C TRP A 217 9.54 4.78 4.75
N THR A 218 9.39 4.14 3.58
CA THR A 218 9.23 2.69 3.47
C THR A 218 10.47 1.88 3.85
N ARG A 219 11.61 2.55 4.13
CA ARG A 219 12.79 1.91 4.74
C ARG A 219 12.65 1.74 6.25
N LEU A 220 11.78 2.54 6.88
CA LEU A 220 11.50 2.52 8.31
C LEU A 220 10.16 1.83 8.60
N ILE A 221 9.13 2.14 7.81
CA ILE A 221 7.79 1.59 7.96
C ILE A 221 7.53 0.57 6.85
N PRO A 222 7.05 -0.65 7.16
CA PRO A 222 6.72 -1.63 6.14
C PRO A 222 5.75 -1.07 5.10
N ALA A 223 6.03 -1.34 3.82
CA ALA A 223 5.22 -0.86 2.72
C ALA A 223 3.74 -1.29 2.83
N THR A 224 3.43 -2.37 3.54
CA THR A 224 2.07 -2.89 3.76
C THR A 224 1.20 -2.00 4.66
N ILE A 225 1.80 -1.22 5.57
CA ILE A 225 1.08 -0.35 6.51
C ILE A 225 1.34 1.14 6.28
N GLU A 226 2.21 1.50 5.33
CA GLU A 226 2.62 2.88 5.05
C GLU A 226 1.44 3.85 4.94
N ARG A 227 0.41 3.49 4.15
CA ARG A 227 -0.76 4.36 3.96
C ARG A 227 -1.60 4.48 5.21
N SER A 228 -1.80 3.40 5.95
CA SER A 228 -2.52 3.43 7.23
C SER A 228 -1.79 4.31 8.23
N THR A 229 -0.46 4.26 8.27
CA THR A 229 0.34 5.15 9.13
C THR A 229 0.28 6.60 8.66
N TYR A 230 0.31 6.86 7.36
CA TYR A 230 0.08 8.19 6.79
C TYR A 230 -1.24 8.79 7.28
N VAL A 231 -2.32 8.00 7.19
CA VAL A 231 -3.66 8.40 7.61
C VAL A 231 -3.69 8.67 9.11
N LEU A 232 -3.06 7.80 9.92
CA LEU A 232 -2.99 7.98 11.37
C LEU A 232 -2.28 9.27 11.76
N VAL A 233 -1.06 9.50 11.24
CA VAL A 233 -0.27 10.70 11.55
C VAL A 233 -1.03 11.96 11.15
N SER A 234 -1.61 11.99 9.95
CA SER A 234 -2.41 13.12 9.47
C SER A 234 -3.63 13.38 10.37
N SER A 235 -4.31 12.31 10.81
CA SER A 235 -5.49 12.41 11.68
C SER A 235 -5.12 12.91 13.08
N LEU A 236 -4.00 12.46 13.64
CA LEU A 236 -3.51 12.93 14.95
C LEU A 236 -3.11 14.40 14.92
N LEU A 237 -2.44 14.85 13.84
CA LEU A 237 -2.09 16.27 13.66
C LEU A 237 -3.34 17.13 13.50
N LEU A 238 -4.36 16.62 12.82
CA LEU A 238 -5.64 17.30 12.67
C LEU A 238 -6.41 17.39 14.01
N LEU A 239 -6.44 16.31 14.80
CA LEU A 239 -7.01 16.31 16.15
C LEU A 239 -6.26 17.28 17.09
N LEU A 240 -4.93 17.36 16.97
CA LEU A 240 -4.12 18.34 17.70
C LEU A 240 -4.51 19.77 17.31
N LEU A 241 -4.70 20.04 16.01
CA LEU A 241 -5.18 21.33 15.53
C LEU A 241 -6.52 21.68 16.18
N PHE A 242 -7.51 20.79 16.14
CA PHE A 242 -8.82 21.05 16.76
C PHE A 242 -8.73 21.29 18.25
N TRP A 243 -7.88 20.53 18.94
CA TRP A 243 -7.72 20.62 20.38
C TRP A 243 -7.05 21.94 20.82
N GLN A 244 -6.05 22.40 20.07
CA GLN A 244 -5.21 23.55 20.44
C GLN A 244 -5.57 24.84 19.70
N TRP A 245 -6.59 24.82 18.84
CA TRP A 245 -7.10 25.98 18.13
C TRP A 245 -7.46 27.13 19.08
N ARG A 246 -7.09 28.36 18.71
CA ARG A 246 -7.36 29.55 19.50
C ARG A 246 -8.54 30.34 18.93
N SER A 247 -9.53 30.64 19.78
CA SER A 247 -10.68 31.42 19.31
C SER A 247 -10.28 32.84 18.94
N MET A 248 -10.68 33.28 17.76
CA MET A 248 -10.65 34.68 17.34
C MET A 248 -12.09 35.15 17.04
N PRO A 249 -12.87 35.48 18.08
CA PRO A 249 -14.35 35.53 18.01
C PRO A 249 -14.90 36.77 17.29
N THR A 250 -14.06 37.70 16.85
CA THR A 250 -14.49 38.89 16.12
C THR A 250 -15.21 38.48 14.83
N THR A 251 -16.48 38.86 14.71
CA THR A 251 -17.32 38.55 13.55
C THR A 251 -16.98 39.44 12.37
N ILE A 252 -16.74 38.84 11.21
CA ILE A 252 -16.59 39.52 9.91
C ILE A 252 -17.95 39.71 9.25
N TRP A 253 -18.77 38.66 9.19
CA TRP A 253 -20.16 38.75 8.74
C TRP A 253 -21.09 37.82 9.51
N ASN A 254 -22.36 38.21 9.57
CA ASN A 254 -23.44 37.39 10.09
C ASN A 254 -24.68 37.59 9.20
N VAL A 255 -25.13 36.50 8.59
CA VAL A 255 -26.32 36.47 7.74
C VAL A 255 -27.56 36.34 8.62
N GLY A 256 -28.26 37.45 8.85
CA GLY A 256 -29.45 37.48 9.71
C GLY A 256 -30.73 36.91 9.08
N TRP A 257 -30.86 36.99 7.76
CA TRP A 257 -32.09 36.59 7.06
C TRP A 257 -32.20 35.06 6.90
N PRO A 258 -33.34 34.42 7.29
CA PRO A 258 -33.43 32.96 7.36
C PRO A 258 -33.14 32.20 6.05
N PRO A 259 -33.65 32.61 4.88
CA PRO A 259 -33.37 31.89 3.64
C PRO A 259 -31.89 31.87 3.27
N GLY A 260 -31.16 32.96 3.54
CA GLY A 260 -29.71 33.01 3.31
C GLY A 260 -28.93 32.07 4.23
N ARG A 261 -29.34 31.94 5.49
CA ARG A 261 -28.73 30.98 6.42
C ARG A 261 -28.95 29.54 5.97
N VAL A 262 -30.18 29.22 5.56
CA VAL A 262 -30.51 27.89 5.01
C VAL A 262 -29.67 27.62 3.77
N ALA A 263 -29.58 28.57 2.83
CA ALA A 263 -28.77 28.40 1.62
C ALA A 263 -27.29 28.10 1.94
N LEU A 264 -26.69 28.83 2.88
CA LEU A 264 -25.30 28.59 3.31
C LEU A 264 -25.13 27.25 4.01
N GLN A 265 -26.08 26.85 4.87
CA GLN A 265 -26.07 25.53 5.49
C GLN A 265 -26.25 24.39 4.48
N THR A 266 -27.09 24.57 3.46
CA THR A 266 -27.24 23.60 2.37
C THR A 266 -25.93 23.47 1.60
N LEU A 267 -25.25 24.59 1.29
CA LEU A 267 -23.94 24.56 0.64
C LEU A 267 -22.88 23.87 1.52
N PHE A 268 -22.87 24.15 2.83
CA PHE A 268 -21.99 23.48 3.79
C PHE A 268 -22.12 21.95 3.72
N TRP A 269 -23.35 21.44 3.84
CA TRP A 269 -23.61 20.01 3.78
C TRP A 269 -23.32 19.41 2.40
N LEU A 270 -23.63 20.16 1.33
CA LEU A 270 -23.29 19.75 -0.03
C LEU A 270 -21.78 19.58 -0.21
N GLY A 271 -20.97 20.48 0.36
CA GLY A 271 -19.50 20.38 0.36
C GLY A 271 -19.02 19.07 0.99
N TRP A 272 -19.51 18.72 2.17
CA TRP A 272 -19.17 17.47 2.85
C TRP A 272 -19.65 16.21 2.12
N ILE A 273 -20.85 16.26 1.51
CA ILE A 273 -21.37 15.16 0.67
C ILE A 273 -20.48 14.96 -0.55
N ILE A 274 -20.04 16.05 -1.20
CA ILE A 274 -19.09 16.00 -2.32
C ILE A 274 -17.78 15.34 -1.88
N VAL A 275 -17.21 15.74 -0.73
CA VAL A 275 -15.99 15.12 -0.17
C VAL A 275 -16.19 13.62 0.00
N LEU A 276 -17.24 13.22 0.74
CA LEU A 276 -17.49 11.81 1.07
C LEU A 276 -17.71 10.97 -0.20
N THR A 277 -18.61 11.39 -1.08
CA THR A 277 -18.91 10.65 -2.31
C THR A 277 -17.70 10.55 -3.24
N SER A 278 -16.89 11.61 -3.33
CA SER A 278 -15.67 11.62 -4.15
C SER A 278 -14.60 10.63 -3.68
N THR A 279 -14.58 10.27 -2.38
CA THR A 279 -13.66 9.24 -1.86
C THR A 279 -14.02 7.84 -2.38
N PHE A 280 -15.31 7.50 -2.44
CA PHE A 280 -15.80 6.23 -2.97
C PHE A 280 -15.58 6.11 -4.48
N MET A 281 -15.60 7.24 -5.18
CA MET A 281 -15.38 7.29 -6.63
C MET A 281 -13.94 6.99 -7.06
N ILE A 282 -12.96 7.20 -6.20
CA ILE A 282 -11.58 6.75 -6.45
C ILE A 282 -11.49 5.27 -6.06
N ASN A 283 -11.50 5.02 -4.75
CA ASN A 283 -11.59 3.73 -4.07
C ASN A 283 -11.38 4.02 -2.58
N HIS A 284 -12.47 4.19 -1.82
CA HIS A 284 -12.42 4.68 -0.42
C HIS A 284 -11.47 3.85 0.46
N PHE A 285 -11.55 2.52 0.34
CA PHE A 285 -10.72 1.61 1.13
C PHE A 285 -9.25 1.63 0.72
N ASP A 286 -8.94 1.87 -0.55
CA ASP A 286 -7.57 2.09 -0.99
C ASP A 286 -7.05 3.43 -0.47
N LEU A 287 -7.83 4.51 -0.59
CA LEU A 287 -7.46 5.86 -0.15
C LEU A 287 -7.02 5.89 1.32
N PHE A 288 -7.68 5.12 2.19
CA PHE A 288 -7.37 5.05 3.62
C PHE A 288 -6.51 3.86 4.05
N GLY A 289 -5.93 3.10 3.11
CA GLY A 289 -4.97 2.02 3.42
C GLY A 289 -5.58 0.67 3.81
N LEU A 290 -6.90 0.58 3.95
CA LEU A 290 -7.59 -0.67 4.33
C LEU A 290 -7.42 -1.76 3.28
N ARG A 291 -7.47 -1.43 1.98
CA ARG A 291 -7.24 -2.40 0.89
C ARG A 291 -5.80 -2.93 0.92
N GLN A 292 -4.82 -2.07 1.19
CA GLN A 292 -3.41 -2.44 1.22
C GLN A 292 -3.11 -3.46 2.33
N VAL A 293 -3.66 -3.20 3.51
CA VAL A 293 -3.58 -4.06 4.69
C VAL A 293 -4.33 -5.38 4.48
N TYR A 294 -5.51 -5.34 3.83
CA TYR A 294 -6.27 -6.55 3.48
C TYR A 294 -5.55 -7.43 2.46
N LEU A 295 -4.93 -6.83 1.43
CA LEU A 295 -4.15 -7.58 0.45
C LEU A 295 -2.91 -8.22 1.11
N ALA A 296 -2.24 -7.49 2.01
CA ALA A 296 -1.13 -8.02 2.78
C ALA A 296 -1.52 -9.24 3.63
N SER A 297 -2.69 -9.23 4.29
CA SER A 297 -3.14 -10.39 5.08
C SER A 297 -3.52 -11.61 4.22
N ARG A 298 -3.83 -11.36 2.94
CA ARG A 298 -4.07 -12.38 1.91
C ARG A 298 -2.81 -12.77 1.12
N GLU A 299 -1.63 -12.27 1.51
CA GLU A 299 -0.36 -12.49 0.80
C GLU A 299 -0.40 -12.08 -0.67
N ARG A 300 -1.25 -11.12 -1.01
CA ARG A 300 -1.36 -10.57 -2.35
C ARG A 300 -0.54 -9.30 -2.45
N SER A 301 0.27 -9.21 -3.50
CA SER A 301 0.98 -7.98 -3.85
C SER A 301 0.00 -6.83 -4.09
N TYR A 302 0.40 -5.62 -3.68
CA TYR A 302 -0.40 -4.43 -3.94
C TYR A 302 -0.45 -4.15 -5.45
N SER A 303 -1.65 -4.09 -6.01
CA SER A 303 -1.88 -3.57 -7.37
C SER A 303 -2.45 -2.16 -7.30
N ALA A 304 -1.88 -1.26 -8.11
CA ALA A 304 -2.35 0.11 -8.23
C ALA A 304 -3.81 0.13 -8.71
N VAL A 305 -4.61 1.05 -8.16
CA VAL A 305 -5.99 1.25 -8.61
C VAL A 305 -5.96 1.88 -10.00
N GLU A 306 -6.75 1.32 -10.91
CA GLU A 306 -6.90 1.82 -12.27
C GLU A 306 -7.43 3.26 -12.25
N PHE A 307 -6.84 4.13 -13.07
CA PHE A 307 -7.30 5.51 -13.22
C PHE A 307 -8.66 5.54 -13.93
N ARG A 308 -9.69 6.05 -13.24
CA ARG A 308 -11.06 6.13 -13.78
C ARG A 308 -11.64 7.53 -13.59
N THR A 309 -12.29 8.05 -14.64
CA THR A 309 -12.87 9.40 -14.67
C THR A 309 -14.40 9.31 -14.81
N HIS A 310 -15.11 9.05 -13.72
CA HIS A 310 -16.58 8.97 -13.69
C HIS A 310 -17.20 10.09 -12.85
N LEU A 311 -18.51 10.36 -13.02
CA LEU A 311 -19.35 11.37 -12.33
C LEU A 311 -18.64 12.74 -12.09
N LEU A 312 -18.42 13.14 -10.83
CA LEU A 312 -17.77 14.39 -10.41
C LEU A 312 -16.39 14.60 -11.03
N TYR A 313 -15.60 13.54 -11.24
CA TYR A 313 -14.30 13.62 -11.90
C TYR A 313 -14.42 13.92 -13.40
N ARG A 314 -15.62 13.87 -14.01
CA ARG A 314 -15.84 14.41 -15.37
C ARG A 314 -16.05 15.93 -15.37
N LEU A 315 -16.43 16.50 -14.23
CA LEU A 315 -16.74 17.92 -14.09
C LEU A 315 -15.50 18.71 -13.65
N VAL A 316 -14.77 18.20 -12.64
CA VAL A 316 -13.58 18.82 -12.07
C VAL A 316 -12.55 17.76 -11.70
N ARG A 317 -11.26 18.09 -11.76
CA ARG A 317 -10.18 17.12 -11.48
C ARG A 317 -10.02 16.79 -10.01
N HIS A 318 -10.32 17.75 -9.14
CA HIS A 318 -10.12 17.64 -7.68
C HIS A 318 -11.42 17.88 -6.89
N PRO A 319 -12.45 17.02 -7.05
CA PRO A 319 -13.75 17.24 -6.42
C PRO A 319 -13.70 17.15 -4.88
N ILE A 320 -12.80 16.34 -4.30
CA ILE A 320 -12.55 16.32 -2.84
C ILE A 320 -12.13 17.71 -2.35
N MET A 321 -11.16 18.33 -3.03
CA MET A 321 -10.64 19.65 -2.68
C MET A 321 -11.70 20.74 -2.87
N LEU A 322 -12.47 20.67 -3.95
CA LEU A 322 -13.61 21.57 -4.17
C LEU A 322 -14.65 21.45 -3.03
N GLY A 323 -15.00 20.22 -2.65
CA GLY A 323 -15.95 19.97 -1.56
C GLY A 323 -15.48 20.57 -0.23
N PHE A 324 -14.19 20.47 0.10
CA PHE A 324 -13.60 21.13 1.27
C PHE A 324 -13.67 22.65 1.18
N ILE A 325 -13.33 23.26 0.03
CA ILE A 325 -13.43 24.71 -0.14
C ILE A 325 -14.88 25.18 0.08
N VAL A 326 -15.85 24.50 -0.53
CA VAL A 326 -17.27 24.83 -0.34
C VAL A 326 -17.67 24.70 1.14
N ALA A 327 -17.33 23.58 1.78
CA ALA A 327 -17.66 23.33 3.19
C ALA A 327 -17.01 24.35 4.15
N PHE A 328 -15.78 24.78 3.89
CA PHE A 328 -15.06 25.69 4.77
C PHE A 328 -15.50 27.14 4.63
N TRP A 329 -15.97 27.55 3.45
CA TRP A 329 -16.44 28.92 3.20
C TRP A 329 -17.94 29.11 3.47
N ALA A 330 -18.74 28.06 3.33
CA ALA A 330 -20.20 28.15 3.47
C ALA A 330 -20.63 28.19 4.95
N THR A 331 -20.52 29.36 5.59
CA THR A 331 -21.01 29.58 6.95
C THR A 331 -21.86 30.85 7.04
N PRO A 332 -23.01 30.83 7.75
CA PRO A 332 -23.83 32.02 7.99
C PRO A 332 -23.15 33.04 8.90
N THR A 333 -22.25 32.60 9.78
CA THR A 333 -21.48 33.45 10.69
C THR A 333 -20.01 33.18 10.45
N MET A 334 -19.26 34.19 10.01
CA MET A 334 -17.82 34.08 9.78
C MET A 334 -17.10 34.93 10.81
N THR A 335 -16.27 34.31 11.63
CA THR A 335 -15.34 34.99 12.53
C THR A 335 -13.98 35.19 11.86
N VAL A 336 -13.10 35.98 12.48
CA VAL A 336 -11.70 36.10 12.05
C VAL A 336 -11.00 34.75 12.06
N GLY A 337 -11.26 33.91 13.08
CA GLY A 337 -10.67 32.57 13.20
C GLY A 337 -11.12 31.65 12.08
N HIS A 338 -12.43 31.63 11.79
CA HIS A 338 -12.97 30.85 10.68
C HIS A 338 -12.40 31.35 9.33
N LEU A 339 -12.34 32.67 9.12
CA LEU A 339 -11.80 33.24 7.90
C LEU A 339 -10.32 32.88 7.71
N LEU A 340 -9.50 32.96 8.77
CA LEU A 340 -8.10 32.52 8.75
C LEU A 340 -7.98 31.07 8.31
N PHE A 341 -8.76 30.17 8.93
CA PHE A 341 -8.79 28.76 8.57
C PHE A 341 -9.18 28.54 7.09
N ALA A 342 -10.27 29.16 6.64
CA ALA A 342 -10.78 29.01 5.28
C ALA A 342 -9.79 29.53 4.22
N VAL A 343 -9.20 30.71 4.46
CA VAL A 343 -8.18 31.29 3.56
C VAL A 343 -6.92 30.45 3.53
N ALA A 344 -6.38 30.07 4.70
CA ALA A 344 -5.13 29.30 4.78
C ALA A 344 -5.27 27.91 4.14
N THR A 345 -6.38 27.20 4.41
CA THR A 345 -6.65 25.89 3.80
C THR A 345 -6.88 26.01 2.28
N THR A 346 -7.57 27.06 1.82
CA THR A 346 -7.74 27.32 0.37
C THR A 346 -6.39 27.59 -0.29
N ALA A 347 -5.55 28.45 0.30
CA ALA A 347 -4.21 28.74 -0.19
C ALA A 347 -3.34 27.48 -0.26
N TYR A 348 -3.39 26.65 0.79
CA TYR A 348 -2.72 25.35 0.80
C TYR A 348 -3.19 24.44 -0.34
N ILE A 349 -4.51 24.29 -0.55
CA ILE A 349 -5.06 23.49 -1.65
C ILE A 349 -4.55 23.99 -3.00
N LEU A 350 -4.57 25.31 -3.23
CA LEU A 350 -4.12 25.92 -4.48
C LEU A 350 -2.61 25.74 -4.73
N ILE A 351 -1.80 25.65 -3.68
CA ILE A 351 -0.36 25.35 -3.76
C ILE A 351 -0.12 23.85 -3.97
N ALA A 352 -0.87 22.99 -3.27
CA ALA A 352 -0.64 21.55 -3.25
C ALA A 352 -1.08 20.86 -4.55
N VAL A 353 -2.21 21.29 -5.13
CA VAL A 353 -2.82 20.66 -6.31
C VAL A 353 -1.89 20.65 -7.53
N PRO A 354 -1.25 21.76 -7.96
CA PRO A 354 -0.33 21.72 -9.10
C PRO A 354 0.83 20.73 -8.92
N ILE A 355 1.33 20.59 -7.69
CA ILE A 355 2.41 19.66 -7.35
C ILE A 355 1.89 18.22 -7.43
N GLU A 356 0.69 17.96 -6.91
CA GLU A 356 0.01 16.67 -7.06
C GLU A 356 -0.24 16.31 -8.53
N GLU A 357 -0.71 17.24 -9.37
CA GLU A 357 -0.92 17.00 -10.80
C GLU A 357 0.38 16.67 -11.53
N HIS A 358 1.50 17.25 -11.10
CA HIS A 358 2.82 16.91 -11.63
C HIS A 358 3.23 15.48 -11.29
N ASP A 359 3.02 15.06 -10.05
CA ASP A 359 3.27 13.68 -9.61
C ASP A 359 2.35 12.68 -10.34
N LEU A 360 1.06 12.99 -10.50
CA LEU A 360 0.10 12.19 -11.26
C LEU A 360 0.44 12.09 -12.75
N SER A 361 0.91 13.20 -13.35
CA SER A 361 1.35 13.20 -14.75
C SER A 361 2.57 12.31 -14.98
N ARG A 362 3.42 12.13 -13.96
CA ARG A 362 4.58 11.23 -14.00
C ARG A 362 4.18 9.76 -13.83
N SER A 363 3.24 9.46 -12.93
CA SER A 363 2.83 8.08 -12.65
C SER A 363 1.82 7.52 -13.66
N LEU A 364 0.87 8.34 -14.13
CA LEU A 364 -0.21 7.93 -15.04
C LEU A 364 0.04 8.28 -16.51
N GLY A 365 1.14 8.99 -16.81
CA GLY A 365 1.56 9.25 -18.18
C GLY A 365 0.60 10.10 -19.00
N ASP A 366 0.42 9.75 -20.27
CA ASP A 366 -0.33 10.55 -21.25
C ASP A 366 -1.84 10.57 -20.99
N ASP A 367 -2.40 9.56 -20.35
CA ASP A 367 -3.83 9.49 -20.08
C ASP A 367 -4.26 10.58 -19.11
N TYR A 368 -3.45 10.82 -18.07
CA TYR A 368 -3.69 11.94 -17.16
C TYR A 368 -3.45 13.30 -17.82
N ARG A 369 -2.44 13.42 -18.71
CA ARG A 369 -2.21 14.67 -19.46
C ARG A 369 -3.40 15.03 -20.35
N LYS A 370 -3.94 14.07 -21.10
CA LYS A 370 -5.15 14.25 -21.93
C LYS A 370 -6.38 14.60 -21.08
N TYR A 371 -6.52 13.97 -19.92
CA TYR A 371 -7.57 14.27 -18.97
C TYR A 371 -7.46 15.71 -18.43
N ARG A 372 -6.24 16.13 -18.06
CA ARG A 372 -5.93 17.48 -17.58
C ARG A 372 -6.29 18.56 -18.60
N ASP A 373 -6.10 18.28 -19.88
CA ASP A 373 -6.44 19.21 -20.95
C ASP A 373 -7.95 19.39 -21.16
N ARG A 374 -8.76 18.39 -20.77
CA ARG A 374 -10.21 18.36 -21.02
C ARG A 374 -11.04 18.83 -19.83
N VAL A 375 -10.64 18.45 -18.62
CA VAL A 375 -11.42 18.66 -17.38
C VAL A 375 -10.78 19.76 -16.55
N PRO A 376 -11.51 20.80 -16.09
CA PRO A 376 -10.95 21.90 -15.30
C PRO A 376 -10.50 21.47 -13.89
N MET A 377 -9.61 22.24 -13.26
CA MET A 377 -8.97 21.88 -12.00
C MET A 377 -9.95 21.81 -10.81
N LEU A 378 -10.62 22.92 -10.51
CA LEU A 378 -11.49 23.08 -9.34
C LEU A 378 -12.86 23.69 -9.68
N ILE A 379 -12.92 24.70 -10.56
CA ILE A 379 -14.19 25.36 -10.90
C ILE A 379 -14.65 24.87 -12.27
N PRO A 380 -15.87 24.32 -12.39
CA PRO A 380 -16.44 23.91 -13.68
C PRO A 380 -16.39 25.06 -14.69
N GLY A 381 -15.92 24.77 -15.90
CA GLY A 381 -15.86 25.74 -17.00
C GLY A 381 -14.67 26.73 -16.96
N ILE A 382 -13.97 26.90 -15.84
CA ILE A 382 -12.79 27.78 -15.76
C ILE A 382 -11.52 26.99 -16.04
N ARG A 383 -10.83 27.35 -17.14
CA ARG A 383 -9.55 26.74 -17.53
C ARG A 383 -8.41 27.72 -17.26
N LEU A 384 -7.36 27.26 -16.58
CA LEU A 384 -6.12 28.02 -16.46
C LEU A 384 -5.44 28.09 -17.85
N PRO A 385 -4.83 29.25 -18.21
CA PRO A 385 -4.09 29.38 -19.46
C PRO A 385 -2.97 28.34 -19.55
N LYS A 386 -2.82 27.72 -20.74
CA LYS A 386 -1.79 26.72 -21.01
C LYS A 386 -0.40 27.34 -20.76
N GLN A 387 0.35 26.85 -19.78
CA GLN A 387 1.80 27.10 -19.74
C GLN A 387 2.38 26.41 -20.98
N ARG A 388 2.79 27.19 -21.97
CA ARG A 388 3.52 26.66 -23.14
C ARG A 388 4.81 26.02 -22.62
N SER A 389 4.86 24.70 -22.59
CA SER A 389 6.11 23.96 -22.44
C SER A 389 7.01 24.31 -23.62
N SER A 390 8.21 24.80 -23.35
CA SER A 390 9.23 25.24 -24.30
C SER A 390 9.86 24.11 -25.13
N ALA A 391 9.16 22.99 -25.32
CA ALA A 391 9.67 21.81 -26.03
C ALA A 391 9.21 21.73 -27.51
N ASP A 392 8.43 22.69 -28.01
CA ASP A 392 7.85 22.64 -29.37
C ASP A 392 8.58 23.55 -30.39
N THR A 393 9.89 23.75 -30.21
CA THR A 393 10.73 24.42 -31.22
C THR A 393 11.69 23.42 -31.86
N GLY A 394 11.13 22.52 -32.66
CA GLY A 394 11.91 21.84 -33.70
C GLY A 394 12.05 22.78 -34.90
N PRO A 395 13.25 22.92 -35.50
CA PRO A 395 13.45 23.82 -36.63
C PRO A 395 12.70 23.30 -37.87
N ARG A 396 12.08 24.24 -38.59
CA ARG A 396 11.50 24.03 -39.92
C ARG A 396 12.57 23.86 -40.98
#